data_AF-A0A849H6T5-F1
#
_entry.id   AF-A0A849H6T5-F1
#
_cell.length_a   1.000
_cell.length_b   1.000
_cell.length_c   1.000
_cell.angle_alpha   90.00
_cell.angle_beta   90.00
_cell.angle_gamma   90.00
#
_symmetry.space_group_name_H-M   'P 1'
#
loop_
_entity.id
_entity.type
_entity.pdbx_description
1 polymer ?
#
loop_
_entity_poly.entity_id
_entity_poly.type
_entity_poly.pdbx_seq_one_letter_code
_entity_poly.pdbx_strand_id
1 'polypeptide(L)' 'MKLDVQILITENCPHAEPAIEATRNVLANLAPGMSPRVITVTDRNEAVELGFPGSPTVR' A
#
# COMPACT_ATOMS: atom_id res chain seq x y z
N MET A 1 16.81 -0.44 -11.52
CA MET A 1 16.02 -0.61 -10.28
C MET A 1 14.57 -0.75 -10.69
N LYS A 2 13.88 -1.84 -10.30
CA LYS A 2 12.43 -1.97 -10.56
C LYS A 2 11.71 -1.32 -9.37
N LEU A 3 10.87 -0.33 -9.65
CA LEU A 3 10.03 0.30 -8.63
C LEU A 3 8.96 -0.73 -8.21
N ASP A 4 8.75 -0.88 -6.91
CA ASP A 4 7.76 -1.80 -6.33
C ASP A 4 7.00 -1.07 -5.22
N VAL A 5 5.86 -0.48 -5.58
CA VAL A 5 5.05 0.30 -4.63
C VAL A 5 4.01 -0.61 -3.99
N GLN A 6 3.98 -0.61 -2.67
CA GLN A 6 3.10 -1.44 -1.85
C GLN A 6 2.23 -0.56 -0.97
N ILE A 7 0.98 -0.99 -0.78
CA ILE A 7 0.01 -0.37 0.13
C ILE A 7 -0.39 -1.43 1.14
N LEU A 8 0.04 -1.24 2.38
CA LEU A 8 -0.29 -2.10 3.51
C LEU A 8 -1.59 -1.59 4.15
N ILE A 9 -2.56 -2.48 4.32
CA ILE A 9 -3.86 -2.17 4.94
C ILE A 9 -4.26 -3.26 5.94
N THR A 10 -5.08 -2.92 6.92
CA THR A 10 -5.86 -3.90 7.68
C THR A 10 -7.19 -4.18 6.98
N GLU A 11 -7.81 -5.33 7.26
CA GLU A 11 -9.08 -5.77 6.64
C GLU A 11 -10.19 -4.70 6.65
N ASN A 12 -10.34 -3.98 7.77
CA ASN A 12 -11.39 -2.96 7.94
C ASN A 12 -10.88 -1.52 7.81
N CYS A 13 -9.82 -1.28 7.02
CA CYS A 13 -9.28 0.07 6.83
C CYS A 13 -10.29 0.97 6.09
N PRO A 14 -10.88 1.99 6.73
CA PRO A 14 -11.86 2.88 6.09
C PRO A 14 -11.24 3.76 5.01
N HIS A 15 -9.90 3.83 4.95
CA HIS A 15 -9.14 4.67 4.05
C HIS A 15 -8.38 3.87 2.98
N ALA A 16 -8.67 2.58 2.82
CA ALA A 16 -7.98 1.72 1.84
C ALA A 16 -8.18 2.21 0.40
N GLU A 17 -9.42 2.36 -0.04
CA GLU A 17 -9.73 2.81 -1.42
C GLU A 17 -9.17 4.21 -1.72
N PRO A 18 -9.38 5.24 -0.87
CA PRO A 18 -8.77 6.55 -1.10
C PRO A 18 -7.23 6.51 -1.22
N ALA A 19 -6.55 5.71 -0.39
CA ALA A 19 -5.10 5.57 -0.45
C ALA A 19 -4.63 4.88 -1.74
N ILE A 20 -5.36 3.86 -2.19
CA ILE A 20 -5.08 3.15 -3.45
C ILE A 20 -5.22 4.10 -4.64
N GLU A 21 -6.30 4.88 -4.69
CA GLU A 21 -6.53 5.85 -5.77
C GLU A 21 -5.48 6.96 -5.78
N ALA A 22 -5.17 7.54 -4.62
CA ALA A 22 -4.12 8.54 -4.50
C ALA A 22 -2.77 8.00 -5.00
N THR A 23 -2.41 6.78 -4.61
CA THR A 23 -1.16 6.13 -5.04
C THR A 23 -1.14 5.86 -6.54
N ARG A 24 -2.26 5.38 -7.11
CA ARG A 24 -2.40 5.19 -8.57
C ARG A 24 -2.21 6.49 -9.33
N ASN A 25 -2.80 7.59 -8.85
CA ASN A 25 -2.67 8.91 -9.49
C ASN A 25 -1.22 9.41 -9.49
N VAL A 26 -0.48 9.19 -8.40
CA VAL A 26 0.96 9.51 -8.34
C VAL A 26 1.75 8.63 -9.31
N LEU A 27 1.50 7.32 -9.32
CA LEU A 27 2.17 6.37 -10.20
C LEU A 27 1.88 6.62 -11.68
N ALA A 28 0.68 7.06 -12.04
CA ALA A 28 0.34 7.40 -13.42
C ALA A 28 1.27 8.49 -14.00
N ASN A 29 1.76 9.40 -13.15
CA ASN A 29 2.67 10.47 -13.54
C ASN A 29 4.14 10.05 -13.50
N LEU A 30 4.54 9.26 -12.49
CA LEU A 30 5.95 8.93 -12.23
C LEU A 30 6.41 7.63 -12.90
N ALA A 31 5.51 6.66 -13.06
CA ALA A 31 5.78 5.34 -13.63
C ALA A 31 4.55 4.82 -14.40
N PRO A 32 4.27 5.36 -15.60
CA PRO A 32 3.11 4.97 -16.40
C PRO A 32 3.03 3.45 -16.62
N GLY A 33 1.84 2.88 -16.40
CA GLY A 33 1.60 1.43 -16.52
C GLY A 33 1.96 0.61 -15.28
N MET A 34 2.49 1.24 -14.23
CA MET A 34 2.68 0.59 -12.92
C MET A 34 1.43 0.71 -12.06
N SER A 35 1.08 -0.39 -11.39
CA SER A 35 0.01 -0.42 -10.38
C SER A 35 0.61 -0.74 -9.01
N PRO A 36 0.12 -0.11 -7.93
CA PRO A 36 0.55 -0.47 -6.60
C PRO A 36 0.02 -1.86 -6.22
N ARG A 37 0.78 -2.62 -5.44
CA ARG A 37 0.31 -3.87 -4.84
C ARG A 37 -0.33 -3.60 -3.49
N VAL A 38 -1.52 -4.15 -3.28
CA VAL A 38 -2.21 -4.04 -1.99
C VAL A 38 -1.93 -5.30 -1.19
N ILE A 39 -1.51 -5.14 0.05
CA ILE A 39 -1.22 -6.22 0.99
C ILE A 39 -2.10 -6.01 2.21
N THR A 40 -2.95 -7.00 2.49
CA THR A 40 -3.75 -7.01 3.71
C THR A 40 -2.96 -7.65 4.82
N VAL A 41 -2.63 -6.87 5.85
CA VAL A 41 -1.95 -7.33 7.06
C VAL A 41 -3.01 -7.81 8.04
N THR A 42 -2.93 -9.08 8.41
CA THR A 42 -3.99 -9.76 9.19
C THR A 42 -3.58 -10.05 10.63
N ASP A 43 -2.28 -10.11 10.92
CA ASP A 43 -1.78 -10.36 12.26
C ASP A 43 -0.60 -9.48 12.67
N ARG A 44 -0.28 -9.53 13.97
CA ARG A 44 0.73 -8.67 14.59
C ARG A 44 2.16 -9.07 14.21
N ASN A 45 2.43 -10.35 13.97
CA ASN A 45 3.78 -10.80 13.59
C ASN A 45 4.08 -10.31 12.17
N GLU A 46 3.13 -10.48 11.25
CA GLU A 46 3.20 -9.95 9.89
C GLU A 46 3.39 -8.43 9.89
N ALA A 47 2.68 -7.69 10.76
CA ALA A 47 2.84 -6.25 10.90
C ALA A 47 4.28 -5.85 11.31
N VAL A 48 4.91 -6.58 12.22
CA VAL A 48 6.29 -6.32 12.66
C VAL A 48 7.28 -6.62 11.53
N GLU A 49 7.14 -7.77 10.86
CA GLU A 49 8.00 -8.17 9.74
C GLU A 49 7.93 -7.18 8.56
N LEU A 50 6.73 -6.66 8.28
CA LEU A 50 6.51 -5.67 7.23
C LEU A 50 6.90 -4.25 7.66
N GLY A 51 7.23 -4.02 8.94
CA GLY A 51 7.46 -2.70 9.49
C GLY A 51 6.23 -1.79 9.36
N PHE A 52 5.03 -2.35 9.54
CA PHE A 52 3.74 -1.70 9.33
C PHE A 52 3.36 -0.83 10.54
N PRO A 53 3.50 0.51 10.47
CA PRO A 53 3.21 1.39 11.60
C PRO A 53 1.71 1.62 11.82
N GLY A 54 0.88 1.32 10.82
CA GLY A 54 -0.55 1.52 10.86
C GLY A 54 -1.18 1.57 9.48
N SER A 55 -2.50 1.44 9.43
CA SER A 55 -3.26 1.41 8.19
C SER A 55 -3.80 2.79 7.80
N PRO A 56 -3.71 3.22 6.53
CA PRO A 56 -2.92 2.65 5.43
C PRO A 56 -1.45 3.11 5.48
N THR A 57 -0.52 2.29 4.97
CA THR A 57 0.89 2.67 4.77
C THR A 57 1.32 2.42 3.33
N VAL A 58 1.97 3.41 2.71
CA VAL A 58 2.54 3.32 1.35
C VAL A 58 4.07 3.25 1.44
N ARG A 59 4.71 2.34 0.70
CA ARG A 59 6.17 2.20 0.60
C ARG A 59 6.63 1.77 -0.78
#